data_AF-A0A8T6SNI0-F1
#
_entry.id   AF-A0A8T6SNI0-F1
#
_cell.length_a   1.000
_cell.length_b   1.000
_cell.length_c   1.000
_cell.angle_alpha   90.00
_cell.angle_beta   90.00
_cell.angle_gamma   90.00
#
_symmetry.space_group_name_H-M   'P 1'
#
loop_
_entity.id
_entity.type
_entity.pdbx_description
1 polymer ?
#
loop_
_entity_poly.entity_id
_entity_poly.type
_entity_poly.pdbx_seq_one_letter_code
_entity_poly.pdbx_strand_id
1 'polypeptide(L)'
;AFERALDICKEEAVDFVLISGDLFDTSRPPIDILKRAVANFRDLREHGISLYVIQGSHDFSPTGKTFLHVLEEAGLLTIPVSGERKGDTLK
;
A
#
# COMPACT_ATOMS: atom_id res chain seq x y z
N ALA A 1 -9.37 6.00 11.94
CA ALA A 1 -9.07 4.55 12.07
C ALA A 1 -7.74 4.24 11.37
N PHE A 2 -7.65 4.48 10.07
CA PHE A 2 -6.43 4.27 9.28
C PHE A 2 -5.17 4.93 9.87
N GLU A 3 -5.18 6.26 10.04
CA GLU A 3 -4.01 7.00 10.57
C GLU A 3 -3.58 6.49 11.95
N ARG A 4 -4.55 6.23 12.85
CA ARG A 4 -4.27 5.64 14.16
C ARG A 4 -3.58 4.27 14.07
N ALA A 5 -3.95 3.43 13.11
CA ALA A 5 -3.28 2.14 12.92
C ALA A 5 -1.81 2.33 12.50
N LEU A 6 -1.55 3.30 11.62
CA LEU A 6 -0.19 3.64 11.20
C LEU A 6 0.62 4.25 12.34
N ASP A 7 0.00 5.08 13.18
CA ASP A 7 0.64 5.62 14.39
C ASP A 7 1.07 4.50 15.33
N ILE A 8 0.21 3.52 15.59
CA ILE A 8 0.56 2.33 16.38
C ILE A 8 1.72 1.57 15.75
N CYS A 9 1.71 1.34 14.43
CA CYS A 9 2.82 0.65 13.75
C CYS A 9 4.15 1.40 13.90
N LYS A 10 4.14 2.73 13.88
CA LYS A 10 5.33 3.56 14.12
C LYS A 10 5.78 3.49 15.58
N GLU A 11 4.85 3.61 16.53
CA GLU A 11 5.13 3.52 17.97
C GLU A 11 5.76 2.18 18.36
N GLU A 12 5.27 1.09 17.76
CA GLU A 12 5.79 -0.27 17.95
C GLU A 12 7.06 -0.57 17.12
N ALA A 13 7.51 0.39 16.30
CA ALA A 13 8.69 0.28 15.44
C ALA A 13 8.74 -1.02 14.60
N VAL A 14 7.61 -1.36 13.95
CA VAL A 14 7.51 -2.58 13.13
C VAL A 14 8.42 -2.53 11.91
N ASP A 15 8.88 -3.69 11.44
CA ASP A 15 9.72 -3.78 10.22
C ASP A 15 8.92 -3.40 8.95
N PHE A 16 7.63 -3.76 8.91
CA PHE A 16 6.75 -3.46 7.78
C PHE A 16 5.26 -3.44 8.17
N VAL A 17 4.46 -2.83 7.30
CA VAL A 17 3.00 -2.84 7.32
C VAL A 17 2.49 -3.58 6.08
N LEU A 18 1.51 -4.45 6.26
CA LEU A 18 0.78 -5.11 5.17
C LEU A 18 -0.69 -4.70 5.20
N ILE A 19 -1.15 -4.10 4.12
CA ILE A 19 -2.57 -3.80 3.89
C ILE A 19 -3.13 -4.85 2.94
N SER A 20 -4.12 -5.60 3.38
CA SER A 20 -4.59 -6.84 2.74
C SER A 20 -5.60 -6.63 1.60
N GLY A 21 -5.73 -5.43 1.06
CA GLY A 21 -6.77 -5.09 0.09
C GLY A 21 -7.54 -3.83 0.47
N ASP A 22 -8.25 -3.29 -0.52
CA ASP A 22 -9.21 -2.20 -0.40
C ASP A 22 -8.64 -1.00 0.39
N LEU A 23 -7.46 -0.54 -0.03
CA LEU A 23 -6.81 0.65 0.53
C LEU A 23 -7.69 1.88 0.35
N PHE A 24 -8.36 1.98 -0.81
CA PHE A 24 -9.34 3.01 -1.09
C PHE A 24 -10.71 2.39 -1.37
N ASP A 25 -11.76 3.07 -0.92
CA ASP A 25 -13.15 2.65 -1.21
C ASP A 25 -13.48 2.66 -2.72
N THR A 26 -12.68 3.38 -3.52
CA THR A 26 -12.82 3.49 -4.97
C THR A 26 -11.44 3.53 -5.64
N SER A 27 -11.34 3.00 -6.86
CA SER A 27 -10.13 3.08 -7.70
C SER A 27 -9.62 4.50 -8.02
N ARG A 28 -10.43 5.53 -7.77
CA ARG A 28 -10.11 6.96 -7.99
C ARG A 28 -10.49 7.79 -6.75
N PRO A 29 -9.73 7.68 -5.65
CA PRO A 29 -10.02 8.44 -4.45
C PRO A 29 -9.94 9.96 -4.71
N PRO A 30 -10.71 10.79 -3.97
CA PRO A 30 -10.57 12.24 -4.01
C PRO A 30 -9.13 12.67 -3.70
N ILE A 31 -8.69 13.78 -4.31
CA ILE A 31 -7.31 14.29 -4.18
C ILE A 31 -6.90 14.52 -2.72
N ASP A 32 -7.81 14.98 -1.86
CA ASP A 32 -7.50 15.22 -0.45
C ASP A 32 -7.23 13.92 0.31
N ILE A 33 -7.94 12.83 -0.04
CA ILE A 33 -7.69 11.49 0.52
C ILE A 33 -6.35 10.96 0.03
N LEU A 34 -6.06 11.12 -1.26
CA LEU A 34 -4.77 10.72 -1.82
C LEU A 34 -3.59 11.47 -1.17
N LYS A 35 -3.73 12.78 -0.97
CA LYS A 35 -2.72 13.60 -0.29
C LYS A 35 -2.43 13.11 1.13
N ARG A 36 -3.48 12.76 1.88
CA ARG A 36 -3.34 12.22 3.24
C ARG A 36 -2.65 10.85 3.22
N ALA A 37 -3.04 9.96 2.32
CA ALA A 37 -2.39 8.65 2.18
C ALA A 37 -0.89 8.81 1.86
N VAL A 38 -0.54 9.65 0.88
CA VAL A 38 0.86 9.94 0.51
C VAL A 38 1.66 10.50 1.68
N ALA A 39 1.08 11.42 2.46
CA ALA A 39 1.76 11.98 3.62
C ALA A 39 2.09 10.91 4.67
N ASN A 40 1.15 10.01 4.97
CA ASN A 40 1.36 8.91 5.89
C ASN A 40 2.37 7.88 5.36
N PHE A 41 2.35 7.56 4.05
CA PHE A 41 3.30 6.62 3.46
C PHE A 41 4.72 7.14 3.45
N ARG A 42 4.89 8.45 3.19
CA ARG A 42 6.18 9.10 3.33
C ARG A 42 6.68 9.04 4.77
N ASP A 43 5.81 9.31 5.73
CA ASP A 43 6.14 9.25 7.15
C ASP A 43 6.60 7.85 7.59
N LEU A 44 5.87 6.79 7.20
CA LEU A 44 6.30 5.40 7.41
C LEU A 44 7.69 5.12 6.82
N ARG A 45 7.92 5.56 5.58
CA ARG A 45 9.20 5.38 4.90
C ARG A 45 10.34 6.14 5.59
N GLU A 46 10.08 7.34 6.09
CA GLU A 46 11.05 8.13 6.87
C GLU A 46 11.42 7.43 8.20
N HIS A 47 10.50 6.65 8.76
CA HIS A 47 10.75 5.79 9.92
C HIS A 47 11.39 4.43 9.56
N GLY A 48 11.71 4.18 8.28
CA GLY A 48 12.29 2.92 7.82
C GLY A 48 11.29 1.76 7.73
N ILE A 49 9.99 2.03 7.82
CA ILE A 49 8.94 1.03 7.81
C ILE A 49 8.48 0.79 6.37
N SER A 50 8.61 -0.44 5.89
CA SER A 50 8.18 -0.81 4.54
C SER A 50 6.66 -0.97 4.48
N LEU A 51 6.01 -0.54 3.40
CA LEU A 51 4.57 -0.69 3.21
C LEU A 51 4.26 -1.60 2.03
N TYR A 52 3.50 -2.66 2.28
CA TYR A 52 3.00 -3.59 1.27
C TYR A 52 1.49 -3.49 1.16
N VAL A 53 0.96 -3.48 -0.06
CA VAL A 53 -0.48 -3.38 -0.31
C VAL A 53 -0.92 -4.42 -1.33
N ILE A 54 -1.76 -5.36 -0.92
CA ILE A 54 -2.43 -6.29 -1.83
C ILE A 54 -3.55 -5.53 -2.53
N GLN A 55 -3.72 -5.69 -3.84
CA GLN A 55 -4.84 -5.07 -4.55
C GLN A 55 -6.16 -5.74 -4.14
N GLY A 56 -7.10 -4.96 -3.61
CA GLY A 56 -8.44 -5.43 -3.32
C GLY A 56 -9.39 -5.29 -4.51
N SER A 57 -10.64 -5.71 -4.31
CA SER A 57 -11.68 -5.68 -5.34
C SER A 57 -12.11 -4.25 -5.72
N HIS A 58 -12.03 -3.30 -4.77
CA HIS A 58 -12.39 -1.90 -4.96
C HIS A 58 -11.27 -1.05 -5.56
N ASP A 59 -10.01 -1.45 -5.30
CA ASP A 59 -8.83 -0.83 -5.91
C ASP A 59 -8.59 -1.34 -7.33
N PHE A 60 -9.28 -2.40 -7.76
CA PHE A 60 -9.13 -3.00 -9.07
C PHE A 60 -9.78 -2.15 -10.17
N SER A 61 -9.01 -1.87 -11.22
CA SER A 61 -9.55 -1.36 -12.48
C SER A 61 -9.26 -2.38 -13.59
N PRO A 62 -10.25 -2.76 -14.42
CA PRO A 62 -10.01 -3.62 -15.58
C PRO A 62 -9.06 -3.00 -16.62
N THR A 63 -8.72 -1.71 -16.47
CA THR A 63 -7.72 -1.03 -17.30
C THR A 63 -6.30 -1.02 -16.70
N GLY A 64 -6.11 -1.55 -15.48
CA GLY A 64 -4.84 -1.51 -14.73
C GLY A 64 -4.43 -0.12 -14.23
N LYS A 65 -5.22 0.93 -14.53
CA LYS A 65 -4.92 2.32 -14.17
C LYS A 65 -5.47 2.64 -12.79
N THR A 66 -4.75 2.24 -11.76
CA THR A 66 -5.10 2.49 -10.35
C THR A 66 -4.07 3.45 -9.74
N PHE A 67 -4.47 4.21 -8.73
CA PHE A 67 -3.50 5.03 -7.99
C PHE A 67 -2.46 4.19 -7.24
N LEU A 68 -2.74 2.90 -6.98
CA LEU A 68 -1.78 1.99 -6.34
C LEU A 68 -0.49 1.87 -7.14
N HIS A 69 -0.57 1.69 -8.46
CA HIS A 69 0.65 1.62 -9.28
C HIS A 69 1.41 2.95 -9.32
N VAL A 70 0.71 4.08 -9.27
CA VAL A 70 1.37 5.40 -9.18
C VAL A 70 2.13 5.54 -7.85
N LEU A 71 1.54 5.05 -6.75
CA LEU A 71 2.16 5.07 -5.42
C LEU A 71 3.33 4.08 -5.32
N GLU A 72 3.22 2.93 -5.99
CA GLU A 72 4.28 1.95 -6.13
C GLU A 72 5.48 2.52 -6.89
N GLU A 73 5.26 3.10 -8.07
CA GLU A 73 6.29 3.77 -8.87
C GLU A 73 6.94 4.96 -8.13
N ALA A 74 6.19 5.63 -7.24
CA ALA A 74 6.73 6.67 -6.37
C ALA A 74 7.59 6.13 -5.20
N GLY A 75 7.66 4.81 -5.03
CA GLY A 75 8.38 4.14 -3.95
C GLY A 75 7.76 4.41 -2.58
N LEU A 76 6.43 4.55 -2.53
CA LEU A 76 5.67 4.76 -1.28
C LEU A 76 5.06 3.47 -0.75
N LEU A 77 4.86 2.48 -1.63
CA LEU A 77 4.38 1.14 -1.28
C LEU A 77 4.95 0.11 -2.26
N THR A 78 4.81 -1.16 -1.94
CA THR A 78 5.08 -2.29 -2.84
C THR A 78 3.81 -3.11 -3.01
N ILE A 79 3.45 -3.46 -4.23
CA ILE A 79 2.35 -4.38 -4.50
C ILE A 79 2.96 -5.78 -4.67
N PRO A 80 2.79 -6.70 -3.71
CA PRO A 80 3.27 -8.06 -3.87
C PRO A 80 2.51 -8.71 -5.03
N VAL A 81 3.23 -9.05 -6.10
CA VAL A 81 2.71 -9.89 -7.17
C VAL A 81 2.56 -11.31 -6.65
N SER A 82 1.42 -11.95 -6.94
CA SER A 82 1.24 -13.38 -6.69
C SER A 82 2.37 -14.12 -7.40
N GLY A 83 3.28 -14.72 -6.61
CA GLY A 83 4.56 -15.22 -7.11
C GLY A 83 4.43 -16.08 -8.37
N GLU A 84 5.34 -15.88 -9.31
CA GLU A 84 5.58 -16.88 -10.35
C GLU A 84 6.11 -18.14 -9.66
N ARG A 85 5.32 -19.23 -9.71
CA ARG A 85 5.82 -20.55 -9.35
C ARG A 85 6.92 -20.95 -10.33
N LYS A 86 8.18 -20.83 -9.91
CA LYS A 86 9.32 -21.44 -10.60
C LYS A 86 9.71 -22.72 -9.87
N GLY A 87 8.95 -23.79 -10.10
CA GLY A 87 9.09 -25.06 -9.39
C GLY A 87 8.48 -25.03 -7.98
N ASP A 88 9.18 -25.63 -7.00
CA ASP A 88 8.70 -25.85 -5.63
C ASP A 88 8.95 -24.69 -4.65
N THR A 89 9.37 -23.52 -5.14
CA THR A 89 9.62 -22.35 -4.27
C THR A 89 8.79 -21.16 -4.73
N LEU A 90 8.11 -20.53 -3.77
CA LEU A 90 7.45 -19.24 -3.95
C LEU A 90 8.50 -18.15 -3.70
N LYS A 91 8.66 -17.23 -4.66
CA LYS A 91 9.37 -15.97 -4.47
C LYS A 91 8.36 -14.86 -4.23
#